data_AF-A0AAU8DBH8-F1
#
_entry.id   AF-A0AAU8DBH8-F1
#
_cell.length_a   1.000
_cell.length_b   1.000
_cell.length_c   1.000
_cell.angle_alpha   90.00
_cell.angle_beta   90.00
_cell.angle_gamma   90.00
#
_symmetry.space_group_name_H-M   'P 1'
#
loop_
_entity.id
_entity.type
_entity.pdbx_description
1 polymer ?
#
loop_
_entity_poly.entity_id
_entity_poly.type
_entity_poly.pdbx_seq_one_letter_code
_entity_poly.pdbx_strand_id
1 'polypeptide(L)'
;MAGPGDNIRNKPKTGGDADVFKRAVTVCMRAISGDHELEVGFAKDKPALAGSRARLPEIPKKPTATDISVTRGLGDSMALKRACHDLRIHSKFAPEGKQARAVYDAVEQARVEAIGSRAMAGVADNIGSMLEDKYAKANLADVRDQADAPIEEALALMVREKLTGRAAPKSGERMVNLWRKWVEEKAGADLDGLAGKLDDQQAFARVVREMLASMEMAEELGEDQESEESEDSEENQPQGEENSEEGGEADSGAEQSQAEDAEAASEEEQQGEMEASDATAEDVSDDEDADAETPGEAKRKDNPFADLPRQVDYKVFTTAFDETVGAEELCDEEELDRLRAFLDKQLANLQGVVGRLANRLQRRLMAQQNRSWDFDLEEGYLDPARLVRVVIDPMQPLSFKQERDTKFRDTVVTLVLDNSGSMRGRPITVAATCADILARTLERCGVSVEILGFTTRAWKGGQAREKWLKDGKPPTPGRLNDLRHIIYKSADTPWRRARRNLGLMMREGLLKENIDGEALLWAHQRLIARPEQRKILMMISDGAPVDDSTLSVNPGNYLERHLRAVIELIETRSPVELLAIGIGHDVTRYYRRAVTIVDAEELAGAMTEQLASLFGEESVRETRRGGLRRAG
;
A
#
# COMPACT_ATOMS: atom_id res chain seq x y z
N MET A 1 18.36 49.64 -28.62
CA MET A 1 19.36 49.69 -27.52
C MET A 1 18.61 49.72 -26.22
N ALA A 2 18.54 48.58 -25.52
CA ALA A 2 17.99 48.50 -24.18
C ALA A 2 19.16 48.65 -23.19
N GLY A 3 19.00 49.56 -22.21
CA GLY A 3 20.05 49.93 -21.27
C GLY A 3 20.31 48.84 -20.21
N PRO A 4 21.48 48.86 -19.56
CA PRO A 4 21.84 47.92 -18.52
C PRO A 4 21.21 48.33 -17.18
N GLY A 5 20.38 47.45 -16.62
CA GLY A 5 19.98 47.55 -15.20
C GLY A 5 18.49 47.32 -14.94
N ASP A 6 18.01 46.09 -15.15
CA ASP A 6 16.80 45.59 -14.47
C ASP A 6 16.75 44.04 -14.47
N ASN A 7 17.87 43.42 -14.07
CA ASN A 7 17.94 41.99 -13.74
C ASN A 7 18.43 41.80 -12.31
N ILE A 8 17.74 42.40 -11.33
CA ILE A 8 17.87 41.94 -9.94
C ILE A 8 16.97 40.70 -9.82
N ARG A 9 17.44 39.57 -10.36
CA ARG A 9 17.07 38.27 -9.81
C ARG A 9 17.47 38.32 -8.35
N ASN A 10 16.53 38.10 -7.43
CA ASN A 10 16.82 37.85 -6.02
C ASN A 10 18.08 36.97 -5.95
N LYS A 11 19.15 37.47 -5.32
CA LYS A 11 20.31 36.63 -4.98
C LYS A 11 19.72 35.40 -4.29
N PRO A 12 19.91 34.18 -4.83
CA PRO A 12 19.54 33.01 -4.06
C PRO A 12 20.30 33.12 -2.74
N LYS A 13 19.61 32.92 -1.62
CA LYS A 13 20.29 32.62 -0.36
C LYS A 13 21.35 31.60 -0.72
N THR A 14 22.62 31.91 -0.49
CA THR A 14 23.73 30.99 -0.72
C THR A 14 23.44 29.75 0.13
N GLY A 15 22.79 28.75 -0.47
CA GLY A 15 22.73 27.40 0.08
C GLY A 15 24.16 26.91 0.23
N GLY A 16 24.40 26.07 1.24
CA GLY A 16 25.74 25.55 1.45
C GLY A 16 26.25 24.82 0.19
N ASP A 17 27.56 24.63 0.07
CA ASP A 17 28.18 23.94 -1.08
C ASP A 17 27.52 22.57 -1.37
N ALA A 18 27.02 21.90 -0.33
CA ALA A 18 26.24 20.68 -0.43
C ALA A 18 24.90 20.83 -1.19
N ASP A 19 24.18 21.94 -1.03
CA ASP A 19 22.91 22.19 -1.73
C ASP A 19 23.14 22.46 -3.23
N VAL A 20 24.22 23.18 -3.55
CA VAL A 20 24.66 23.42 -4.93
C VAL A 20 25.03 22.09 -5.60
N PHE A 21 25.78 21.24 -4.90
CA PHE A 21 26.12 19.90 -5.38
C PHE A 21 24.87 19.05 -5.61
N LYS A 22 23.98 18.93 -4.61
CA LYS A 22 22.73 18.16 -4.71
C LYS A 22 21.93 18.59 -5.93
N ARG A 23 21.75 19.89 -6.14
CA ARG A 23 21.07 20.45 -7.31
C ARG A 23 21.76 20.09 -8.63
N ALA A 24 23.09 20.17 -8.69
CA ALA A 24 23.86 19.82 -9.89
C ALA A 24 23.71 18.34 -10.23
N VAL A 25 23.77 17.45 -9.23
CA VAL A 25 23.54 16.01 -9.42
C VAL A 25 22.13 15.74 -9.94
N THR A 26 21.11 16.36 -9.35
CA THR A 26 19.72 16.21 -9.81
C THR A 26 19.55 16.57 -11.29
N VAL A 27 20.09 17.72 -11.71
CA VAL A 27 20.00 18.16 -13.12
C VAL A 27 20.77 17.22 -14.03
N CYS A 28 21.94 16.74 -13.61
CA CYS A 28 22.72 15.79 -14.39
C CYS A 28 22.00 14.45 -14.55
N MET A 29 21.37 13.92 -13.50
CA MET A 29 20.62 12.67 -13.57
C MET A 29 19.44 12.78 -14.55
N ARG A 30 18.71 13.90 -14.54
CA ARG A 30 17.64 14.17 -15.52
C ARG A 30 18.18 14.20 -16.95
N ALA A 31 19.33 14.82 -17.16
CA ALA A 31 19.96 14.90 -18.48
C ALA A 31 20.44 13.52 -18.99
N ILE A 32 21.10 12.73 -18.14
CA ILE A 32 21.59 11.39 -18.51
C ILE A 32 20.43 10.42 -18.74
N SER A 33 19.41 10.45 -17.88
CA SER A 33 18.25 9.55 -17.98
C SER A 33 17.31 9.88 -19.15
N GLY A 34 17.37 11.10 -19.70
CA GLY A 34 16.40 11.61 -20.65
C GLY A 34 15.02 11.91 -20.04
N ASP A 35 14.87 11.76 -18.72
CA ASP A 35 13.61 11.93 -18.00
C ASP A 35 13.61 13.29 -17.25
N HIS A 36 12.89 14.27 -17.80
CA HIS A 36 12.79 15.61 -17.23
C HIS A 36 11.97 15.66 -15.93
N GLU A 37 11.11 14.66 -15.71
CA GLU A 37 10.27 14.53 -14.52
C GLU A 37 10.96 13.75 -13.39
N LEU A 38 12.13 13.15 -13.64
CA LEU A 38 12.87 12.37 -12.64
C LEU A 38 13.07 13.17 -11.34
N GLU A 39 12.49 12.67 -10.26
CA GLU A 39 12.63 13.24 -8.92
C GLU A 39 13.86 12.65 -8.23
N VAL A 40 14.79 13.50 -7.78
CA VAL A 40 15.99 13.05 -7.06
C VAL A 40 15.93 13.52 -5.61
N GLY A 41 15.87 12.57 -4.69
CA GLY A 41 15.92 12.81 -3.24
C GLY A 41 17.27 12.41 -2.65
N PHE A 42 17.66 13.05 -1.55
CA PHE A 42 18.85 12.71 -0.77
C PHE A 42 18.42 12.30 0.64
N ALA A 43 18.75 11.09 1.08
CA ALA A 43 18.34 10.53 2.37
C ALA A 43 19.43 9.62 2.96
N LYS A 44 19.34 9.30 4.25
CA LYS A 44 20.29 8.39 4.92
C LYS A 44 20.07 6.91 4.58
N ASP A 45 18.93 6.59 3.97
CA ASP A 45 18.55 5.22 3.62
C ASP A 45 19.36 4.68 2.43
N LYS A 46 19.22 3.38 2.17
CA LYS A 46 19.87 2.71 1.03
C LYS A 46 19.51 3.41 -0.30
N PRO A 47 20.47 3.62 -1.21
CA PRO A 47 20.21 4.18 -2.53
C PRO A 47 19.21 3.30 -3.29
N ALA A 48 18.26 3.90 -3.99
CA ALA A 48 17.24 3.16 -4.74
C ALA A 48 16.69 3.97 -5.92
N LEU A 49 16.24 3.26 -6.95
CA LEU A 49 15.53 3.80 -8.10
C LEU A 49 14.19 3.08 -8.23
N ALA A 50 13.08 3.81 -8.14
CA ALA A 50 11.73 3.28 -8.26
C ALA A 50 10.87 4.21 -9.13
N GLY A 51 10.39 3.70 -10.27
CA GLY A 51 9.68 4.51 -11.26
C GLY A 51 10.47 5.75 -11.68
N SER A 52 9.84 6.93 -11.61
CA SER A 52 10.48 8.23 -11.89
C SER A 52 11.11 8.88 -10.66
N ARG A 53 11.48 8.10 -9.62
CA ARG A 53 12.11 8.63 -8.40
C ARG A 53 13.41 7.92 -8.06
N ALA A 54 14.48 8.69 -7.96
CA ALA A 54 15.80 8.24 -7.52
C ALA A 54 16.11 8.76 -6.11
N ARG A 55 16.68 7.92 -5.26
CA ARG A 55 17.15 8.25 -3.93
C ARG A 55 18.65 8.02 -3.83
N LEU A 56 19.37 9.08 -3.54
CA LEU A 56 20.81 9.09 -3.31
C LEU A 56 21.13 9.25 -1.83
N PRO A 57 22.33 8.81 -1.37
CA PRO A 57 22.74 8.95 0.01
C PRO A 57 22.91 10.43 0.37
N GLU A 58 22.60 10.77 1.62
CA GLU A 58 22.87 12.10 2.16
C GLU A 58 24.37 12.32 2.30
N ILE A 59 24.82 13.48 1.86
CA ILE A 59 26.23 13.85 1.86
C ILE A 59 26.56 14.61 3.15
N PRO A 60 27.70 14.34 3.81
CA PRO A 60 28.15 15.09 4.97
C PRO A 60 28.24 16.60 4.69
N LYS A 61 28.12 17.42 5.75
CA LYS A 61 28.25 18.89 5.63
C LYS A 61 29.59 19.35 5.02
N LYS A 62 30.64 18.54 5.19
CA LYS A 62 31.96 18.73 4.57
C LYS A 62 32.31 17.44 3.82
N PRO A 63 31.87 17.29 2.56
CA PRO A 63 32.16 16.08 1.80
C PRO A 63 33.64 15.98 1.45
N THR A 64 34.16 14.76 1.48
CA THR A 64 35.42 14.43 0.84
C THR A 64 35.24 14.32 -0.68
N ALA A 65 36.35 14.33 -1.42
CA ALA A 65 36.31 14.07 -2.86
C ALA A 65 35.73 12.68 -3.18
N THR A 66 36.01 11.68 -2.33
CA THR A 66 35.45 10.34 -2.46
C THR A 66 33.93 10.33 -2.27
N ASP A 67 33.41 11.01 -1.23
CA ASP A 67 31.96 11.09 -0.99
C ASP A 67 31.22 11.68 -2.20
N ILE A 68 31.80 12.70 -2.82
CA ILE A 68 31.28 13.33 -4.02
C ILE A 68 31.28 12.34 -5.19
N SER A 69 32.41 11.71 -5.49
CA SER A 69 32.54 10.78 -6.62
C SER A 69 31.63 9.55 -6.47
N VAL A 70 31.51 9.00 -5.25
CA VAL A 70 30.62 7.87 -4.95
C VAL A 70 29.16 8.27 -5.14
N THR A 71 28.75 9.42 -4.60
CA THR A 71 27.36 9.90 -4.76
C THR A 71 27.05 10.21 -6.23
N ARG A 72 28.00 10.75 -7.00
CA ARG A 72 27.87 10.92 -8.45
C ARG A 72 27.76 9.57 -9.14
N GLY A 73 28.58 8.59 -8.79
CA GLY A 73 28.58 7.27 -9.41
C GLY A 73 27.25 6.54 -9.24
N LEU A 74 26.67 6.61 -8.03
CA LEU A 74 25.32 6.09 -7.76
C LEU A 74 24.27 6.79 -8.62
N GLY A 75 24.34 8.13 -8.72
CA GLY A 75 23.42 8.90 -9.55
C GLY A 75 23.55 8.59 -11.04
N ASP A 76 24.77 8.50 -11.55
CA ASP A 76 25.06 8.21 -12.95
C ASP A 76 24.62 6.78 -13.29
N SER A 77 24.89 5.79 -12.43
CA SER A 77 24.45 4.39 -12.58
C SER A 77 22.92 4.28 -12.63
N MET A 78 22.19 4.94 -11.73
CA MET A 78 20.72 4.96 -11.74
C MET A 78 20.15 5.66 -12.98
N ALA A 79 20.75 6.78 -13.38
CA ALA A 79 20.29 7.53 -14.55
C ALA A 79 20.52 6.73 -15.85
N LEU A 80 21.66 6.04 -15.97
CA LEU A 80 21.93 5.13 -17.08
C LEU A 80 20.95 3.96 -17.08
N LYS A 81 20.65 3.37 -15.92
CA LYS A 81 19.63 2.32 -15.81
C LYS A 81 18.31 2.80 -16.38
N ARG A 82 17.86 4.00 -16.01
CA ARG A 82 16.63 4.58 -16.57
C ARG A 82 16.69 4.79 -18.09
N ALA A 83 17.83 5.19 -18.64
CA ALA A 83 17.97 5.49 -20.07
C ALA A 83 18.15 4.26 -20.96
N CYS A 84 18.88 3.25 -20.49
CA CYS A 84 19.40 2.16 -21.33
C CYS A 84 18.82 0.78 -21.00
N HIS A 85 17.90 0.69 -20.05
CA HIS A 85 17.26 -0.56 -19.63
C HIS A 85 15.76 -0.56 -19.88
N ASP A 86 15.30 -1.53 -20.66
CA ASP A 86 13.90 -1.88 -20.82
C ASP A 86 13.53 -3.03 -19.87
N LEU A 87 12.64 -2.74 -18.91
CA LEU A 87 12.18 -3.68 -17.91
C LEU A 87 11.40 -4.86 -18.52
N ARG A 88 10.67 -4.64 -19.62
CA ARG A 88 9.87 -5.70 -20.26
C ARG A 88 10.75 -6.73 -20.93
N ILE A 89 11.79 -6.28 -21.64
CA ILE A 89 12.78 -7.17 -22.24
C ILE A 89 13.52 -7.92 -21.12
N HIS A 90 13.93 -7.21 -20.06
CA HIS A 90 14.62 -7.83 -18.94
C HIS A 90 13.82 -8.96 -18.30
N SER A 91 12.56 -8.71 -17.94
CA SER A 91 11.68 -9.71 -17.33
C SER A 91 11.40 -10.89 -18.25
N LYS A 92 11.32 -10.67 -19.58
CA LYS A 92 11.06 -11.75 -20.56
C LYS A 92 12.22 -12.76 -20.66
N PHE A 93 13.46 -12.30 -20.50
CA PHE A 93 14.65 -13.15 -20.61
C PHE A 93 15.23 -13.56 -19.25
N ALA A 94 14.63 -13.13 -18.14
CA ALA A 94 15.08 -13.48 -16.80
C ALA A 94 14.99 -15.01 -16.58
N PRO A 95 16.06 -15.68 -16.12
CA PRO A 95 16.03 -17.09 -15.79
C PRO A 95 15.24 -17.37 -14.50
N GLU A 96 14.72 -18.59 -14.35
CA GLU A 96 13.92 -18.99 -13.18
C GLU A 96 14.78 -19.26 -11.93
N GLY A 97 15.97 -19.84 -12.10
CA GLY A 97 16.88 -20.16 -11.01
C GLY A 97 17.41 -18.92 -10.29
N LYS A 98 17.33 -18.89 -8.94
CA LYS A 98 17.73 -17.74 -8.11
C LYS A 98 19.16 -17.24 -8.40
N GLN A 99 20.12 -18.16 -8.43
CA GLN A 99 21.53 -17.81 -8.68
C GLN A 99 21.74 -17.31 -10.11
N ALA A 100 21.15 -17.97 -11.10
CA ALA A 100 21.21 -17.53 -12.50
C ALA A 100 20.58 -16.14 -12.69
N ARG A 101 19.49 -15.86 -11.96
CA ARG A 101 18.81 -14.57 -11.98
C ARG A 101 19.65 -13.47 -11.36
N ALA A 102 20.28 -13.73 -10.21
CA ALA A 102 21.21 -12.78 -9.59
C ALA A 102 22.37 -12.41 -10.53
N VAL A 103 22.94 -13.41 -11.22
CA VAL A 103 23.98 -13.19 -12.23
C VAL A 103 23.45 -12.38 -13.42
N TYR A 104 22.28 -12.74 -13.95
CA TYR A 104 21.63 -12.04 -15.06
C TYR A 104 21.37 -10.56 -14.74
N ASP A 105 20.85 -10.26 -13.55
CA ASP A 105 20.57 -8.91 -13.07
C ASP A 105 21.86 -8.09 -12.88
N ALA A 106 22.91 -8.70 -12.31
CA ALA A 106 24.20 -8.05 -12.09
C ALA A 106 24.93 -7.75 -13.42
N VAL A 107 24.86 -8.67 -14.38
CA VAL A 107 25.45 -8.51 -15.72
C VAL A 107 24.71 -7.44 -16.54
N GLU A 108 23.38 -7.37 -16.43
CA GLU A 108 22.60 -6.29 -17.05
C GLU A 108 22.95 -4.92 -16.46
N GLN A 109 23.13 -4.84 -15.14
CA GLN A 109 23.60 -3.61 -14.50
C GLN A 109 24.97 -3.19 -15.03
N ALA A 110 25.90 -4.14 -15.19
CA ALA A 110 27.22 -3.89 -15.77
C ALA A 110 27.14 -3.42 -17.24
N ARG A 111 26.20 -3.96 -18.03
CA ARG A 111 25.96 -3.54 -19.42
C ARG A 111 25.60 -2.06 -19.50
N VAL A 112 24.61 -1.66 -18.70
CA VAL A 112 24.11 -0.28 -18.71
C VAL A 112 25.18 0.72 -18.24
N GLU A 113 25.92 0.36 -17.19
CA GLU A 113 27.06 1.15 -16.73
C GLU A 113 28.20 1.23 -17.75
N ALA A 114 28.42 0.16 -18.52
CA ALA A 114 29.43 0.14 -19.58
C ALA A 114 29.06 1.05 -20.76
N ILE A 115 27.79 1.12 -21.16
CA ILE A 115 27.31 2.06 -22.19
C ILE A 115 27.68 3.50 -21.79
N GLY A 116 27.32 3.91 -20.57
CA GLY A 116 27.63 5.24 -20.08
C GLY A 116 29.13 5.49 -19.90
N SER A 117 29.87 4.49 -19.41
CA SER A 117 31.33 4.59 -19.20
C SER A 117 32.10 4.73 -20.51
N ARG A 118 31.65 4.09 -21.61
CA ARG A 118 32.26 4.24 -22.94
C ARG A 118 31.96 5.61 -23.56
N ALA A 119 30.77 6.15 -23.30
CA ALA A 119 30.36 7.44 -23.84
C ALA A 119 30.98 8.63 -23.08
N MET A 120 31.14 8.52 -21.76
CA MET A 120 31.50 9.64 -20.89
C MET A 120 32.58 9.24 -19.87
N ALA A 121 33.81 9.73 -20.07
CA ALA A 121 34.96 9.42 -19.20
C ALA A 121 34.71 9.78 -17.73
N GLY A 122 34.06 10.93 -17.46
CA GLY A 122 33.74 11.33 -16.09
C GLY A 122 32.74 10.40 -15.39
N VAL A 123 31.76 9.86 -16.14
CA VAL A 123 30.82 8.84 -15.61
C VAL A 123 31.57 7.55 -15.32
N ALA A 124 32.51 7.15 -16.18
CA ALA A 124 33.35 5.99 -15.95
C ALA A 124 34.17 6.10 -14.65
N ASP A 125 34.69 7.29 -14.34
CA ASP A 125 35.45 7.56 -13.10
C ASP A 125 34.56 7.55 -11.86
N ASN A 126 33.36 8.13 -11.96
CA ASN A 126 32.37 8.12 -10.87
C ASN A 126 31.90 6.70 -10.56
N ILE A 127 31.53 5.91 -11.58
CA ILE A 127 31.14 4.50 -11.43
C ILE A 127 32.30 3.69 -10.86
N GLY A 128 33.54 3.92 -11.31
CA GLY A 128 34.73 3.28 -10.75
C GLY A 128 34.89 3.56 -9.25
N SER A 129 34.71 4.82 -8.82
CA SER A 129 34.78 5.22 -7.41
C SER A 129 33.66 4.58 -6.58
N MET A 130 32.45 4.53 -7.13
CA MET A 130 31.29 3.87 -6.52
C MET A 130 31.53 2.37 -6.32
N LEU A 131 32.06 1.67 -7.33
CA LEU A 131 32.34 0.24 -7.24
C LEU A 131 33.45 -0.06 -6.22
N GLU A 132 34.52 0.74 -6.19
CA GLU A 132 35.57 0.61 -5.17
C GLU A 132 34.97 0.76 -3.75
N ASP A 133 34.13 1.77 -3.51
CA ASP A 133 33.47 1.95 -2.21
C ASP A 133 32.51 0.80 -1.87
N LYS A 134 31.74 0.30 -2.84
CA LYS A 134 30.83 -0.87 -2.68
C LYS A 134 31.60 -2.10 -2.21
N TYR A 135 32.67 -2.47 -2.92
CA TYR A 135 33.42 -3.69 -2.63
C TYR A 135 34.33 -3.56 -1.40
N ALA A 136 34.83 -2.35 -1.11
CA ALA A 136 35.55 -2.08 0.13
C ALA A 136 34.64 -2.30 1.35
N LYS A 137 33.41 -1.79 1.33
CA LYS A 137 32.43 -1.96 2.42
C LYS A 137 31.96 -3.41 2.60
N ALA A 138 31.91 -4.17 1.51
CA ALA A 138 31.59 -5.59 1.54
C ALA A 138 32.76 -6.48 1.99
N ASN A 139 33.93 -5.91 2.32
CA ASN A 139 35.14 -6.63 2.73
C ASN A 139 35.62 -7.70 1.72
N LEU A 140 35.32 -7.52 0.42
CA LEU A 140 35.65 -8.52 -0.60
C LEU A 140 37.15 -8.57 -0.96
N ALA A 141 37.93 -7.59 -0.49
CA ALA A 141 39.38 -7.55 -0.69
C ALA A 141 40.10 -8.72 0.02
N ASP A 142 39.52 -9.25 1.09
CA ASP A 142 40.12 -10.27 1.94
C ASP A 142 39.63 -11.70 1.68
N VAL A 143 38.67 -11.88 0.76
CA VAL A 143 38.11 -13.19 0.40
C VAL A 143 39.21 -14.11 -0.16
N ARG A 144 39.26 -15.35 0.34
CA ARG A 144 40.30 -16.33 -0.02
C ARG A 144 39.78 -17.53 -0.81
N ASP A 145 38.53 -17.91 -0.56
CA ASP A 145 37.91 -19.10 -1.11
C ASP A 145 36.75 -18.73 -2.04
N GLN A 146 36.51 -19.54 -3.07
CA GLN A 146 35.40 -19.33 -4.01
C GLN A 146 34.03 -19.41 -3.33
N ALA A 147 33.90 -20.18 -2.25
CA ALA A 147 32.65 -20.30 -1.50
C ALA A 147 32.21 -19.00 -0.84
N ASP A 148 33.15 -18.12 -0.50
CA ASP A 148 32.91 -16.82 0.14
C ASP A 148 32.92 -15.67 -0.88
N ALA A 149 33.01 -15.98 -2.18
CA ALA A 149 33.11 -15.03 -3.28
C ALA A 149 31.83 -15.06 -4.13
N PRO A 150 30.94 -14.06 -4.03
CA PRO A 150 29.71 -14.00 -4.83
C PRO A 150 30.02 -14.02 -6.34
N ILE A 151 29.52 -15.04 -7.04
CA ILE A 151 29.79 -15.27 -8.47
C ILE A 151 29.18 -14.16 -9.34
N GLU A 152 28.01 -13.65 -8.96
CA GLU A 152 27.27 -12.61 -9.66
C GLU A 152 28.06 -11.29 -9.72
N GLU A 153 28.70 -10.90 -8.62
CA GLU A 153 29.55 -9.70 -8.55
C GLU A 153 30.86 -9.91 -9.31
N ALA A 154 31.45 -11.11 -9.24
CA ALA A 154 32.65 -11.46 -9.99
C ALA A 154 32.40 -11.40 -11.50
N LEU A 155 31.29 -12.00 -11.98
CA LEU A 155 30.96 -12.02 -13.39
C LEU A 155 30.59 -10.63 -13.90
N ALA A 156 29.83 -9.84 -13.13
CA ALA A 156 29.54 -8.45 -13.48
C ALA A 156 30.81 -7.61 -13.64
N LEU A 157 31.81 -7.78 -12.77
CA LEU A 157 33.11 -7.12 -12.90
C LEU A 157 33.91 -7.59 -14.12
N MET A 158 33.90 -8.89 -14.43
CA MET A 158 34.55 -9.43 -15.63
C MET A 158 33.91 -8.90 -16.92
N VAL A 159 32.58 -8.86 -16.96
CA VAL A 159 31.83 -8.27 -18.08
C VAL A 159 32.15 -6.79 -18.21
N ARG A 160 32.14 -6.03 -17.10
CA ARG A 160 32.53 -4.62 -17.11
C ARG A 160 33.96 -4.43 -17.64
N GLU A 161 34.92 -5.23 -17.19
CA GLU A 161 36.31 -5.17 -17.64
C GLU A 161 36.41 -5.39 -19.16
N LYS A 162 35.71 -6.40 -19.68
CA LYS A 162 35.65 -6.69 -21.12
C LYS A 162 34.98 -5.58 -21.93
N LEU A 163 33.86 -5.04 -21.45
CA LEU A 163 33.08 -4.04 -22.18
C LEU A 163 33.71 -2.64 -22.15
N THR A 164 34.41 -2.28 -21.07
CA THR A 164 34.95 -0.93 -20.87
C THR A 164 36.47 -0.84 -21.03
N GLY A 165 37.18 -1.97 -20.99
CA GLY A 165 38.65 -2.02 -20.95
C GLY A 165 39.26 -1.53 -19.64
N ARG A 166 38.44 -1.21 -18.63
CA ARG A 166 38.92 -0.78 -17.30
C ARG A 166 39.07 -1.97 -16.38
N ALA A 167 40.22 -2.06 -15.73
CA ALA A 167 40.47 -3.08 -14.71
C ALA A 167 39.39 -3.06 -13.60
N ALA A 168 39.24 -4.21 -12.94
CA ALA A 168 38.42 -4.33 -11.74
C ALA A 168 38.92 -3.36 -10.64
N PRO A 169 38.03 -2.85 -9.77
CA PRO A 169 38.42 -2.09 -8.59
C PRO A 169 39.36 -2.91 -7.69
N LYS A 170 40.27 -2.26 -6.97
CA LYS A 170 41.30 -2.95 -6.15
C LYS A 170 40.65 -3.83 -5.08
N SER A 171 39.54 -3.36 -4.49
CA SER A 171 38.79 -4.14 -3.50
C SER A 171 38.06 -5.36 -4.09
N GLY A 172 37.84 -5.42 -5.42
CA GLY A 172 37.18 -6.55 -6.10
C GLY A 172 38.14 -7.44 -6.90
N GLU A 173 39.40 -7.04 -7.09
CA GLU A 173 40.37 -7.71 -7.96
C GLU A 173 40.61 -9.16 -7.54
N ARG A 174 40.74 -9.43 -6.22
CA ARG A 174 40.96 -10.79 -5.72
C ARG A 174 39.76 -11.71 -6.00
N MET A 175 38.55 -11.23 -5.75
CA MET A 175 37.31 -11.97 -6.04
C MET A 175 37.22 -12.34 -7.52
N VAL A 176 37.49 -11.39 -8.42
CA VAL A 176 37.49 -11.66 -9.86
C VAL A 176 38.53 -12.72 -10.22
N ASN A 177 39.74 -12.64 -9.66
CA ASN A 177 40.81 -13.61 -9.95
C ASN A 177 40.51 -15.04 -9.49
N LEU A 178 39.70 -15.23 -8.43
CA LEU A 178 39.26 -16.56 -7.99
C LEU A 178 38.34 -17.23 -9.02
N TRP A 179 37.45 -16.45 -9.65
CA TRP A 179 36.47 -16.96 -10.63
C TRP A 179 36.99 -16.95 -12.07
N ARG A 180 37.95 -16.07 -12.39
CA ARG A 180 38.41 -15.78 -13.76
C ARG A 180 38.71 -17.04 -14.58
N LYS A 181 39.54 -17.95 -14.04
CA LYS A 181 39.94 -19.17 -14.76
C LYS A 181 38.75 -20.04 -15.14
N TRP A 182 37.83 -20.24 -14.20
CA TRP A 182 36.66 -21.10 -14.41
C TRP A 182 35.66 -20.46 -15.37
N VAL A 183 35.43 -19.14 -15.25
CA VAL A 183 34.56 -18.39 -16.17
C VAL A 183 35.14 -18.36 -17.59
N GLU A 184 36.44 -18.11 -17.76
CA GLU A 184 37.09 -18.10 -19.08
C GLU A 184 37.06 -19.48 -19.76
N GLU A 185 37.15 -20.57 -18.98
CA GLU A 185 37.05 -21.94 -19.48
C GLU A 185 35.62 -22.31 -19.92
N LYS A 186 34.60 -21.88 -19.18
CA LYS A 186 33.20 -22.26 -19.44
C LYS A 186 32.46 -21.30 -20.37
N ALA A 187 32.77 -20.00 -20.32
CA ALA A 187 31.96 -18.92 -20.88
C ALA A 187 32.79 -17.86 -21.64
N GLY A 188 34.07 -18.12 -21.91
CA GLY A 188 34.97 -17.13 -22.53
C GLY A 188 34.54 -16.65 -23.92
N ALA A 189 34.03 -17.55 -24.76
CA ALA A 189 33.56 -17.20 -26.11
C ALA A 189 32.32 -16.29 -26.07
N ASP A 190 31.38 -16.58 -25.17
CA ASP A 190 30.16 -15.80 -25.00
C ASP A 190 30.49 -14.38 -24.47
N LEU A 191 31.43 -14.28 -23.52
CA LEU A 191 31.93 -12.99 -23.00
C LEU A 191 32.52 -12.10 -24.09
N ASP A 192 33.27 -12.67 -25.03
CA ASP A 192 33.85 -11.90 -26.14
C ASP A 192 32.77 -11.44 -27.14
N GLY A 193 31.65 -12.18 -27.25
CA GLY A 193 30.48 -11.82 -28.06
C GLY A 193 29.66 -10.64 -27.53
N LEU A 194 29.69 -10.38 -26.22
CA LEU A 194 28.88 -9.34 -25.57
C LEU A 194 29.17 -7.92 -26.09
N ALA A 195 30.44 -7.62 -26.41
CA ALA A 195 30.86 -6.29 -26.84
C ALA A 195 30.16 -5.82 -28.13
N GLY A 196 29.84 -6.76 -29.03
CA GLY A 196 29.14 -6.50 -30.29
C GLY A 196 27.63 -6.32 -30.15
N LYS A 197 27.06 -6.64 -28.98
CA LYS A 197 25.62 -6.60 -28.69
C LYS A 197 25.25 -5.57 -27.61
N LEU A 198 26.19 -4.70 -27.22
CA LEU A 198 26.03 -3.79 -26.09
C LEU A 198 24.76 -2.91 -26.16
N ASP A 199 24.48 -2.36 -27.34
CA ASP A 199 23.38 -1.41 -27.58
C ASP A 199 22.02 -2.09 -27.85
N ASP A 200 22.00 -3.42 -27.98
CA ASP A 200 20.78 -4.22 -28.20
C ASP A 200 20.54 -5.13 -26.99
N GLN A 201 19.66 -4.69 -26.07
CA GLN A 201 19.39 -5.41 -24.83
C GLN A 201 18.84 -6.82 -25.08
N GLN A 202 18.05 -7.05 -26.12
CA GLN A 202 17.49 -8.36 -26.42
C GLN A 202 18.58 -9.32 -26.92
N ALA A 203 19.43 -8.85 -27.84
CA ALA A 203 20.56 -9.66 -28.30
C ALA A 203 21.57 -9.92 -27.19
N PHE A 204 21.82 -8.94 -26.32
CA PHE A 204 22.69 -9.11 -25.17
C PHE A 204 22.13 -10.14 -24.17
N ALA A 205 20.84 -10.05 -23.84
CA ALA A 205 20.19 -10.98 -22.92
C ALA A 205 20.24 -12.44 -23.41
N ARG A 206 20.13 -12.68 -24.72
CA ARG A 206 20.29 -14.02 -25.31
C ARG A 206 21.70 -14.59 -25.10
N VAL A 207 22.74 -13.80 -25.36
CA VAL A 207 24.14 -14.23 -25.12
C VAL A 207 24.38 -14.49 -23.63
N VAL A 208 23.79 -13.68 -22.72
CA VAL A 208 23.89 -13.93 -21.28
C VAL A 208 23.21 -15.24 -20.88
N ARG A 209 22.07 -15.60 -21.50
CA ARG A 209 21.43 -16.90 -21.26
C ARG A 209 22.25 -18.08 -21.77
N GLU A 210 22.86 -17.96 -22.95
CA GLU A 210 23.78 -18.96 -23.48
C GLU A 210 24.99 -19.13 -22.54
N MET A 211 25.55 -18.01 -22.06
CA MET A 211 26.63 -18.01 -21.07
C MET A 211 26.25 -18.73 -19.77
N LEU A 212 25.06 -18.46 -19.23
CA LEU A 212 24.55 -19.13 -18.03
C LEU A 212 24.35 -20.65 -18.23
N ALA A 213 23.92 -21.05 -19.43
CA ALA A 213 23.78 -22.46 -19.81
C ALA A 213 25.13 -23.16 -19.92
N SER A 214 26.13 -22.53 -20.56
CA SER A 214 27.50 -23.03 -20.66
C SER A 214 28.16 -23.25 -19.30
N MET A 215 27.76 -22.47 -18.29
CA MET A 215 28.24 -22.57 -16.91
C MET A 215 27.45 -23.58 -16.06
N GLU A 216 26.52 -24.34 -16.65
CA GLU A 216 25.63 -25.30 -15.95
C GLU A 216 24.78 -24.64 -14.84
N MET A 217 24.62 -23.32 -14.88
CA MET A 217 23.78 -22.58 -13.93
C MET A 217 22.32 -22.49 -14.38
N ALA A 218 22.01 -22.98 -15.58
CA ALA A 218 20.68 -23.03 -16.16
C ALA A 218 20.18 -24.48 -16.27
N GLU A 219 20.06 -25.20 -15.15
CA GLU A 219 19.26 -26.42 -15.08
C GLU A 219 17.77 -26.04 -15.05
N GLU A 220 17.24 -25.56 -16.19
CA GLU A 220 15.81 -25.49 -16.59
C GLU A 220 15.68 -24.49 -17.75
N LEU A 221 16.18 -24.88 -18.92
CA LEU A 221 15.78 -24.24 -20.17
C LEU A 221 14.56 -24.99 -20.71
N GLY A 222 13.36 -24.47 -20.44
CA GLY A 222 12.17 -24.82 -21.21
C GLY A 222 12.44 -24.51 -22.69
N GLU A 223 12.22 -25.51 -23.54
CA GLU A 223 12.52 -25.48 -24.98
C GLU A 223 11.91 -24.27 -25.69
N ASP A 224 12.68 -23.73 -26.63
CA ASP A 224 12.27 -22.71 -27.59
C ASP A 224 10.96 -23.08 -28.30
N GLN A 225 9.99 -22.17 -28.29
CA GLN A 225 8.96 -22.11 -29.34
C GLN A 225 9.19 -20.88 -30.21
N GLU A 226 9.84 -21.12 -31.35
CA GLU A 226 9.56 -20.35 -32.57
C GLU A 226 8.14 -20.69 -33.03
N SER A 227 7.21 -19.74 -32.97
CA SER A 227 5.98 -19.74 -33.79
C SER A 227 5.46 -18.32 -33.98
N GLU A 228 4.87 -18.11 -35.15
CA GLU A 228 4.56 -16.85 -35.81
C GLU A 228 3.39 -16.03 -35.22
N GLU A 229 3.28 -14.80 -35.71
CA GLU A 229 2.28 -13.75 -35.48
C GLU A 229 0.86 -14.22 -35.07
N SER A 230 0.33 -13.63 -34.00
CA SER A 230 -1.11 -13.44 -33.75
C SER A 230 -1.32 -12.33 -32.71
N GLU A 231 -2.17 -11.35 -33.03
CA GLU A 231 -2.58 -10.25 -32.16
C GLU A 231 -3.48 -10.72 -30.99
N ASP A 232 -3.46 -9.89 -29.94
CA ASP A 232 -4.36 -9.76 -28.79
C ASP A 232 -4.19 -10.60 -27.50
N SER A 233 -4.03 -9.81 -26.42
CA SER A 233 -4.50 -10.00 -25.02
C SER A 233 -3.56 -10.57 -23.94
N GLU A 234 -3.14 -9.61 -23.11
CA GLU A 234 -3.10 -9.56 -21.64
C GLU A 234 -2.12 -10.45 -20.82
N GLU A 235 -1.11 -9.70 -20.34
CA GLU A 235 -0.25 -9.78 -19.15
C GLU A 235 -0.54 -10.83 -18.07
N ASN A 236 0.51 -11.62 -17.76
CA ASN A 236 0.76 -12.12 -16.41
C ASN A 236 2.28 -12.20 -16.15
N GLN A 237 2.80 -11.46 -15.17
CA GLN A 237 4.19 -11.55 -14.68
C GLN A 237 4.19 -11.98 -13.21
N PRO A 238 5.01 -12.96 -12.79
CA PRO A 238 5.31 -13.20 -11.39
C PRO A 238 6.55 -12.37 -10.92
N GLN A 239 6.39 -11.69 -9.78
CA GLN A 239 7.48 -11.05 -9.03
C GLN A 239 8.14 -12.06 -8.08
N GLY A 240 9.47 -12.12 -8.11
CA GLY A 240 10.31 -12.88 -7.19
C GLY A 240 10.71 -12.04 -5.98
N GLU A 241 10.54 -12.63 -4.80
CA GLU A 241 11.00 -12.17 -3.48
C GLU A 241 12.52 -12.30 -3.33
N GLU A 242 13.18 -11.34 -2.67
CA GLU A 242 14.40 -11.64 -1.91
C GLU A 242 14.47 -10.90 -0.57
N ASN A 243 14.95 -11.69 0.38
CA ASN A 243 15.01 -11.53 1.82
C ASN A 243 16.44 -11.13 2.22
N SER A 244 16.64 -10.33 3.27
CA SER A 244 17.89 -10.31 4.05
C SER A 244 17.70 -9.62 5.41
N GLU A 245 17.63 -10.46 6.44
CA GLU A 245 18.10 -10.24 7.82
C GLU A 245 19.63 -9.99 7.79
N GLU A 246 20.36 -9.37 8.73
CA GLU A 246 20.37 -9.24 10.21
C GLU A 246 21.32 -8.03 10.49
N GLY A 247 21.19 -7.19 11.53
CA GLY A 247 21.54 -7.47 12.94
C GLY A 247 22.71 -6.55 13.40
N GLY A 248 22.56 -5.84 14.52
CA GLY A 248 23.68 -5.09 15.15
C GLY A 248 23.27 -3.92 16.06
N GLU A 249 23.17 -4.18 17.36
CA GLU A 249 22.90 -3.27 18.49
C GLU A 249 24.14 -2.49 19.00
N ALA A 250 23.89 -1.65 20.02
CA ALA A 250 24.75 -0.77 20.85
C ALA A 250 24.81 0.70 20.36
N ASP A 251 24.60 1.73 21.17
CA ASP A 251 24.89 1.90 22.60
C ASP A 251 24.05 3.03 23.24
N SER A 252 24.03 2.95 24.56
CA SER A 252 23.38 3.68 25.65
C SER A 252 23.91 5.09 25.99
N GLY A 253 23.18 5.79 26.88
CA GLY A 253 23.66 6.90 27.73
C GLY A 253 23.16 8.30 27.32
N ALA A 254 22.04 8.83 27.84
CA ALA A 254 21.79 9.39 29.18
C ALA A 254 22.10 10.91 29.31
N GLU A 255 21.11 11.62 29.90
CA GLU A 255 21.08 12.90 30.65
C GLU A 255 20.03 13.89 30.09
N GLN A 256 18.82 13.93 30.67
CA GLN A 256 18.39 14.67 31.88
C GLN A 256 18.45 16.21 31.77
N SER A 257 17.26 16.83 31.78
CA SER A 257 16.96 17.99 32.63
C SER A 257 15.45 18.16 32.77
N GLN A 258 14.97 17.91 33.98
CA GLN A 258 13.67 18.37 34.50
C GLN A 258 13.75 19.87 34.79
N ALA A 259 12.64 20.57 34.59
CA ALA A 259 12.15 21.55 35.56
C ALA A 259 10.63 21.66 35.39
N GLU A 260 9.95 21.31 36.47
CA GLU A 260 8.54 21.50 36.75
C GLU A 260 8.22 22.99 36.87
N ASP A 261 6.99 23.38 36.56
CA ASP A 261 6.23 24.18 37.51
C ASP A 261 4.73 23.94 37.33
N ALA A 262 4.06 23.83 38.47
CA ALA A 262 2.72 23.31 38.65
C ALA A 262 1.70 24.41 38.98
N GLU A 263 0.44 23.98 38.97
CA GLU A 263 -0.72 24.52 39.70
C GLU A 263 -1.46 25.74 39.11
N ALA A 264 -2.80 25.85 39.25
CA ALA A 264 -3.89 24.95 39.62
C ALA A 264 -5.21 25.73 39.46
N ALA A 265 -6.34 24.99 39.30
CA ALA A 265 -7.71 25.28 39.76
C ALA A 265 -8.40 26.60 39.30
N SER A 266 -9.71 26.75 39.12
CA SER A 266 -10.93 26.04 39.56
C SER A 266 -12.07 26.54 38.64
N GLU A 267 -12.94 25.65 38.14
CA GLU A 267 -14.37 25.51 38.54
C GLU A 267 -15.26 26.75 38.40
N GLU A 268 -16.33 26.62 37.61
CA GLU A 268 -17.70 26.85 38.08
C GLU A 268 -18.75 26.21 37.15
N GLU A 269 -19.77 25.67 37.82
CA GLU A 269 -20.93 24.91 37.34
C GLU A 269 -22.06 25.80 36.77
N GLN A 270 -22.93 25.21 35.93
CA GLN A 270 -24.41 25.19 36.10
C GLN A 270 -25.01 24.36 34.95
N GLN A 271 -25.53 23.15 35.22
CA GLN A 271 -26.90 22.81 35.68
C GLN A 271 -28.03 23.16 34.69
N GLY A 272 -28.80 22.11 34.37
CA GLY A 272 -30.03 22.16 33.60
C GLY A 272 -30.62 20.76 33.44
N GLU A 273 -31.07 20.18 34.55
CA GLU A 273 -31.92 18.98 34.59
C GLU A 273 -33.33 19.27 34.03
N MET A 274 -33.92 18.28 33.38
CA MET A 274 -35.35 18.00 33.52
C MET A 274 -35.61 16.51 33.26
N GLU A 275 -36.18 15.87 34.28
CA GLU A 275 -36.60 14.47 34.36
C GLU A 275 -37.95 14.18 33.68
N ALA A 276 -38.21 12.87 33.62
CA ALA A 276 -39.49 12.16 33.77
C ALA A 276 -40.22 11.79 32.47
N SER A 277 -40.80 10.60 32.32
CA SER A 277 -40.77 9.35 33.08
C SER A 277 -41.52 8.29 32.26
N ASP A 278 -41.09 7.05 32.47
CA ASP A 278 -41.70 5.74 32.22
C ASP A 278 -43.25 5.63 32.13
N ALA A 279 -43.71 4.73 31.25
CA ALA A 279 -44.95 3.97 31.41
C ALA A 279 -44.85 2.67 30.60
N THR A 280 -44.82 1.54 31.32
CA THR A 280 -44.83 0.17 30.81
C THR A 280 -46.24 -0.42 30.78
N ALA A 281 -46.47 -1.25 29.75
CA ALA A 281 -47.30 -2.46 29.62
C ALA A 281 -48.73 -2.53 30.23
N GLU A 282 -49.71 -2.90 29.39
CA GLU A 282 -50.43 -4.16 29.57
C GLU A 282 -51.20 -4.60 28.31
N ASP A 283 -51.44 -5.90 28.27
CA ASP A 283 -51.76 -6.83 27.19
C ASP A 283 -53.28 -6.96 26.96
N VAL A 284 -53.76 -7.00 25.71
CA VAL A 284 -55.07 -7.58 25.37
C VAL A 284 -55.01 -8.22 23.98
N SER A 285 -55.18 -9.54 23.98
CA SER A 285 -55.46 -10.38 22.83
C SER A 285 -56.92 -10.26 22.41
N ASP A 286 -57.19 -10.19 21.11
CA ASP A 286 -58.22 -11.01 20.45
C ASP A 286 -58.10 -10.91 18.93
N ASP A 287 -58.18 -12.06 18.28
CA ASP A 287 -58.37 -12.25 16.84
C ASP A 287 -59.71 -11.67 16.39
N GLU A 288 -59.74 -10.97 15.25
CA GLU A 288 -60.75 -11.17 14.19
C GLU A 288 -60.41 -10.35 12.93
N ASP A 289 -60.44 -11.04 11.79
CA ASP A 289 -60.27 -10.54 10.43
C ASP A 289 -61.18 -9.32 10.11
N ALA A 290 -60.58 -8.24 9.65
CA ALA A 290 -61.27 -7.25 8.81
C ALA A 290 -60.26 -6.52 7.91
N ASP A 291 -60.45 -6.71 6.59
CA ASP A 291 -59.83 -5.92 5.52
C ASP A 291 -59.83 -4.42 5.84
N ALA A 292 -58.65 -3.91 6.20
CA ALA A 292 -58.36 -2.49 6.24
C ALA A 292 -56.97 -2.28 5.65
N GLU A 293 -56.93 -1.87 4.38
CA GLU A 293 -55.74 -1.31 3.74
C GLU A 293 -55.24 -0.12 4.56
N THR A 294 -54.23 -0.35 5.41
CA THR A 294 -53.52 0.68 6.14
C THR A 294 -52.47 1.33 5.22
N PRO A 295 -52.55 2.64 4.93
CA PRO A 295 -51.50 3.34 4.21
C PRO A 295 -50.36 3.62 5.20
N GLY A 296 -49.37 2.73 5.27
CA GLY A 296 -48.27 2.93 6.23
C GLY A 296 -47.21 1.83 6.29
N GLU A 297 -47.39 0.68 5.64
CA GLU A 297 -46.31 -0.30 5.58
C GLU A 297 -45.28 0.13 4.53
N ALA A 298 -44.25 0.84 4.99
CA ALA A 298 -43.01 0.95 4.25
C ALA A 298 -42.55 -0.47 3.92
N LYS A 299 -42.73 -0.89 2.65
CA LYS A 299 -42.19 -2.12 2.09
C LYS A 299 -40.80 -2.33 2.70
N ARG A 300 -40.65 -3.35 3.55
CA ARG A 300 -39.33 -3.83 4.00
C ARG A 300 -38.50 -3.90 2.72
N LYS A 301 -37.46 -3.07 2.62
CA LYS A 301 -36.49 -3.19 1.54
C LYS A 301 -35.98 -4.61 1.62
N ASP A 302 -36.25 -5.42 0.59
CA ASP A 302 -35.73 -6.77 0.48
C ASP A 302 -34.23 -6.72 0.76
N ASN A 303 -33.79 -7.36 1.86
CA ASN A 303 -32.38 -7.40 2.18
C ASN A 303 -31.71 -8.35 1.17
N PRO A 304 -30.88 -7.86 0.23
CA PRO A 304 -30.29 -8.72 -0.81
C PRO A 304 -29.35 -9.79 -0.22
N PHE A 305 -29.00 -9.69 1.06
CA PHE A 305 -28.17 -10.64 1.80
C PHE A 305 -28.97 -11.78 2.45
N ALA A 306 -30.30 -11.69 2.55
CA ALA A 306 -31.13 -12.71 3.22
C ALA A 306 -31.12 -14.06 2.47
N ASP A 307 -30.96 -14.05 1.14
CA ASP A 307 -30.92 -15.25 0.31
C ASP A 307 -29.49 -15.78 0.06
N LEU A 308 -28.45 -15.10 0.54
CA LEU A 308 -27.06 -15.48 0.32
C LEU A 308 -26.74 -16.92 0.81
N PRO A 309 -27.19 -17.36 2.01
CA PRO A 309 -26.92 -18.73 2.47
C PRO A 309 -27.49 -19.82 1.54
N ARG A 310 -28.61 -19.53 0.86
CA ARG A 310 -29.23 -20.43 -0.11
C ARG A 310 -28.49 -20.45 -1.46
N GLN A 311 -27.87 -19.34 -1.87
CA GLN A 311 -27.16 -19.23 -3.14
C GLN A 311 -25.77 -19.85 -3.09
N VAL A 312 -25.12 -19.85 -1.92
CA VAL A 312 -23.69 -20.24 -1.77
C VAL A 312 -23.52 -21.61 -1.11
N ASP A 313 -24.64 -22.24 -0.71
CA ASP A 313 -24.64 -23.49 0.05
C ASP A 313 -23.67 -23.37 1.25
N TYR A 314 -23.84 -22.28 2.00
CA TYR A 314 -23.08 -21.96 3.20
C TYR A 314 -24.00 -22.02 4.40
N LYS A 315 -23.63 -22.85 5.38
CA LYS A 315 -24.36 -23.09 6.60
C LYS A 315 -23.48 -22.78 7.81
N VAL A 316 -24.12 -22.23 8.84
CA VAL A 316 -23.55 -22.08 10.18
C VAL A 316 -24.18 -23.15 11.07
N PHE A 317 -23.36 -23.92 11.80
CA PHE A 317 -23.89 -24.95 12.70
C PHE A 317 -24.64 -24.31 13.88
N THR A 318 -24.05 -23.30 14.51
CA THR A 318 -24.64 -22.55 15.62
C THR A 318 -23.96 -21.19 15.75
N THR A 319 -24.73 -20.14 16.01
CA THR A 319 -24.21 -18.79 16.32
C THR A 319 -24.18 -18.51 17.82
N ALA A 320 -24.68 -19.44 18.64
CA ALA A 320 -24.88 -19.25 20.08
C ALA A 320 -23.61 -18.90 20.88
N PHE A 321 -22.43 -19.17 20.32
CA PHE A 321 -21.14 -18.94 20.98
C PHE A 321 -20.31 -17.82 20.34
N ASP A 322 -20.84 -17.21 19.27
CA ASP A 322 -20.21 -16.06 18.63
C ASP A 322 -20.33 -14.85 19.54
N GLU A 323 -19.30 -14.01 19.56
CA GLU A 323 -19.28 -12.81 20.38
C GLU A 323 -18.87 -11.57 19.57
N THR A 324 -19.50 -10.44 19.89
CA THR A 324 -19.06 -9.11 19.47
C THR A 324 -18.72 -8.34 20.73
N VAL A 325 -17.46 -7.90 20.87
CA VAL A 325 -16.93 -7.34 22.11
C VAL A 325 -16.14 -6.06 21.84
N GLY A 326 -16.18 -5.12 22.78
CA GLY A 326 -15.30 -3.96 22.76
C GLY A 326 -13.86 -4.34 23.10
N ALA A 327 -12.88 -3.58 22.58
CA ALA A 327 -11.48 -3.79 22.94
C ALA A 327 -11.21 -3.64 24.46
N GLU A 328 -11.97 -2.77 25.12
CA GLU A 328 -11.88 -2.48 26.56
C GLU A 328 -12.38 -3.63 27.44
N GLU A 329 -13.23 -4.52 26.91
CA GLU A 329 -13.73 -5.70 27.63
C GLU A 329 -12.75 -6.86 27.58
N LEU A 330 -11.84 -6.86 26.60
CA LEU A 330 -10.87 -7.93 26.42
C LEU A 330 -9.62 -7.73 27.27
N CYS A 331 -9.28 -6.49 27.62
CA CYS A 331 -7.98 -6.14 28.19
C CYS A 331 -8.11 -4.96 29.14
N ASP A 332 -7.45 -5.04 30.30
CA ASP A 332 -7.49 -3.99 31.32
C ASP A 332 -6.79 -2.72 30.83
N GLU A 333 -7.19 -1.56 31.37
CA GLU A 333 -6.71 -0.25 30.93
C GLU A 333 -5.17 -0.11 31.01
N GLU A 334 -4.56 -0.60 32.09
CA GLU A 334 -3.09 -0.57 32.25
C GLU A 334 -2.36 -1.42 31.20
N GLU A 335 -2.91 -2.58 30.84
CA GLU A 335 -2.33 -3.46 29.83
C GLU A 335 -2.49 -2.82 28.44
N LEU A 336 -3.66 -2.25 28.15
CA LEU A 336 -3.91 -1.50 26.91
C LEU A 336 -2.95 -0.32 26.74
N ASP A 337 -2.65 0.42 27.81
CA ASP A 337 -1.71 1.54 27.75
C ASP A 337 -0.28 1.08 27.46
N ARG A 338 0.16 -0.05 28.04
CA ARG A 338 1.48 -0.64 27.73
C ARG A 338 1.56 -1.10 26.28
N LEU A 339 0.55 -1.82 25.80
CA LEU A 339 0.48 -2.27 24.42
C LEU A 339 0.40 -1.09 23.44
N ARG A 340 -0.30 -0.03 23.83
CA ARG A 340 -0.37 1.21 23.05
C ARG A 340 1.00 1.89 22.96
N ALA A 341 1.73 1.98 24.07
CA ALA A 341 3.08 2.54 24.08
C ALA A 341 4.04 1.77 23.15
N PHE A 342 3.90 0.44 23.08
CA PHE A 342 4.64 -0.38 22.14
C PHE A 342 4.31 -0.02 20.68
N LEU A 343 3.02 0.12 20.34
CA LEU A 343 2.58 0.54 19.01
C LEU A 343 3.05 1.98 18.67
N ASP A 344 3.03 2.89 19.64
CA ASP A 344 3.50 4.27 19.47
C ASP A 344 4.98 4.35 19.12
N LYS A 345 5.81 3.47 19.70
CA LYS A 345 7.24 3.38 19.40
C LYS A 345 7.47 3.05 17.93
N GLN A 346 6.65 2.17 17.34
CA GLN A 346 6.69 1.85 15.92
C GLN A 346 6.19 3.03 15.05
N LEU A 347 5.13 3.70 15.49
CA LEU A 347 4.57 4.88 14.81
C LEU A 347 5.50 6.09 14.80
N ALA A 348 6.40 6.24 15.77
CA ALA A 348 7.31 7.38 15.90
C ALA A 348 8.16 7.58 14.63
N ASN A 349 8.63 6.49 14.02
CA ASN A 349 9.42 6.50 12.79
C ASN A 349 8.61 6.97 11.57
N LEU A 350 7.29 6.83 11.62
CA LEU A 350 6.37 7.08 10.50
C LEU A 350 5.66 8.44 10.57
N GLN A 351 5.84 9.22 11.64
CA GLN A 351 5.13 10.49 11.82
C GLN A 351 5.29 11.47 10.65
N GLY A 352 6.48 11.55 10.05
CA GLY A 352 6.75 12.42 8.89
C GLY A 352 6.04 11.97 7.61
N VAL A 353 5.74 10.69 7.45
CA VAL A 353 4.95 10.14 6.34
C VAL A 353 3.48 10.50 6.51
N VAL A 354 2.95 10.35 7.73
CA VAL A 354 1.53 10.62 8.05
C VAL A 354 1.16 12.08 7.85
N GLY A 355 2.02 13.01 8.29
CA GLY A 355 1.77 14.44 8.09
C GLY A 355 1.66 14.81 6.60
N ARG A 356 2.49 14.19 5.75
CA ARG A 356 2.45 14.42 4.29
C ARG A 356 1.20 13.81 3.66
N LEU A 357 0.82 12.59 4.06
CA LEU A 357 -0.41 11.93 3.62
C LEU A 357 -1.63 12.76 3.94
N ALA A 358 -1.77 13.16 5.20
CA ALA A 358 -2.90 13.96 5.65
C ALA A 358 -2.99 15.28 4.87
N ASN A 359 -1.87 16.01 4.73
CA ASN A 359 -1.85 17.27 3.96
C ASN A 359 -2.14 17.07 2.47
N ARG A 360 -1.84 15.91 1.89
CA ARG A 360 -2.11 15.63 0.47
C ARG A 360 -3.57 15.22 0.28
N LEU A 361 -4.08 14.33 1.11
CA LEU A 361 -5.49 13.92 1.11
C LEU A 361 -6.38 15.13 1.37
N GLN A 362 -6.09 15.91 2.42
CA GLN A 362 -6.79 17.15 2.72
C GLN A 362 -6.77 18.12 1.53
N ARG A 363 -5.63 18.33 0.85
CA ARG A 363 -5.56 19.19 -0.34
C ARG A 363 -6.39 18.68 -1.51
N ARG A 364 -6.40 17.36 -1.76
CA ARG A 364 -7.23 16.76 -2.82
C ARG A 364 -8.73 16.88 -2.50
N LEU A 365 -9.11 16.59 -1.25
CA LEU A 365 -10.48 16.75 -0.79
C LEU A 365 -10.94 18.21 -0.86
N MET A 366 -10.10 19.15 -0.45
CA MET A 366 -10.35 20.59 -0.60
C MET A 366 -10.40 21.04 -2.06
N ALA A 367 -9.60 20.45 -2.95
CA ALA A 367 -9.64 20.78 -4.38
C ALA A 367 -10.95 20.31 -5.05
N GLN A 368 -11.51 19.18 -4.60
CA GLN A 368 -12.86 18.75 -4.99
C GLN A 368 -13.96 19.58 -4.32
N GLN A 369 -13.64 20.23 -3.21
CA GLN A 369 -14.49 21.21 -2.54
C GLN A 369 -14.49 22.58 -3.24
N ASN A 370 -13.90 22.72 -4.44
CA ASN A 370 -14.01 23.94 -5.21
C ASN A 370 -15.48 24.33 -5.36
N ARG A 371 -15.82 25.42 -4.67
CA ARG A 371 -17.16 25.99 -4.56
C ARG A 371 -17.73 26.17 -5.95
N SER A 372 -18.68 25.34 -6.32
CA SER A 372 -19.46 25.53 -7.54
C SER A 372 -20.58 26.50 -7.20
N TRP A 373 -20.76 27.48 -8.08
CA TRP A 373 -21.87 28.42 -8.00
C TRP A 373 -22.88 27.98 -9.04
N ASP A 374 -24.12 27.75 -8.61
CA ASP A 374 -25.23 27.64 -9.54
C ASP A 374 -25.62 29.07 -9.93
N PHE A 375 -25.62 29.35 -11.24
CA PHE A 375 -25.97 30.65 -11.82
C PHE A 375 -27.36 30.56 -12.43
N ASP A 376 -27.93 31.72 -12.78
CA ASP A 376 -29.23 31.79 -13.42
C ASP A 376 -30.34 31.20 -12.53
N LEU A 377 -30.37 31.58 -11.26
CA LEU A 377 -31.43 31.20 -10.31
C LEU A 377 -32.44 32.34 -10.14
N GLU A 378 -33.68 31.98 -9.78
CA GLU A 378 -34.75 32.94 -9.45
C GLU A 378 -34.58 33.53 -8.04
N GLU A 379 -33.82 32.86 -7.17
CA GLU A 379 -33.54 33.27 -5.80
C GLU A 379 -32.07 32.98 -5.41
N GLY A 380 -31.55 33.68 -4.40
CA GLY A 380 -30.17 33.52 -3.90
C GLY A 380 -29.42 34.85 -3.74
N TYR A 381 -28.10 34.82 -3.89
CA TYR A 381 -27.27 36.02 -3.91
C TYR A 381 -27.30 36.67 -5.30
N LEU A 382 -27.40 37.99 -5.39
CA LEU A 382 -27.32 38.69 -6.68
C LEU A 382 -25.97 38.44 -7.37
N ASP A 383 -25.98 38.04 -8.64
CA ASP A 383 -24.77 37.95 -9.45
C ASP A 383 -24.39 39.34 -9.99
N PRO A 384 -23.32 39.99 -9.50
CA PRO A 384 -23.00 41.35 -9.90
C PRO A 384 -22.64 41.47 -11.38
N ALA A 385 -22.17 40.38 -12.00
CA ALA A 385 -21.83 40.35 -13.42
C ALA A 385 -23.06 40.39 -14.33
N ARG A 386 -24.24 40.01 -13.82
CA ARG A 386 -25.49 39.94 -14.58
C ARG A 386 -26.49 41.03 -14.21
N LEU A 387 -26.16 41.91 -13.27
CA LEU A 387 -26.99 43.07 -12.88
C LEU A 387 -27.44 43.92 -14.07
N VAL A 388 -26.65 44.00 -15.14
CA VAL A 388 -27.02 44.73 -16.36
C VAL A 388 -28.33 44.19 -16.97
N ARG A 389 -28.58 42.87 -16.88
CA ARG A 389 -29.80 42.21 -17.38
C ARG A 389 -31.07 42.72 -16.70
N VAL A 390 -31.02 43.05 -15.42
CA VAL A 390 -32.13 43.64 -14.68
C VAL A 390 -32.61 44.96 -15.33
N VAL A 391 -31.68 45.69 -15.95
CA VAL A 391 -31.96 46.97 -16.61
C VAL A 391 -32.38 46.79 -18.07
N ILE A 392 -31.73 45.89 -18.81
CA ILE A 392 -31.95 45.73 -20.27
C ILE A 392 -33.09 44.77 -20.63
N ASP A 393 -33.37 43.78 -19.78
CA ASP A 393 -34.41 42.78 -19.99
C ASP A 393 -35.04 42.32 -18.65
N PRO A 394 -35.97 43.13 -18.10
CA PRO A 394 -36.61 42.87 -16.81
C PRO A 394 -37.47 41.59 -16.76
N MET A 395 -37.73 40.95 -17.90
CA MET A 395 -38.57 39.74 -17.99
C MET A 395 -37.77 38.44 -17.82
N GLN A 396 -36.44 38.49 -17.70
CA GLN A 396 -35.60 37.32 -17.36
C GLN A 396 -35.23 37.31 -15.86
N PRO A 397 -35.86 36.47 -15.02
CA PRO A 397 -35.69 36.49 -13.57
C PRO A 397 -34.38 35.87 -13.05
N LEU A 398 -33.53 35.32 -13.93
CA LEU A 398 -32.39 34.49 -13.57
C LEU A 398 -31.11 35.30 -13.29
N SER A 399 -31.17 36.26 -12.36
CA SER A 399 -30.02 37.13 -11.99
C SER A 399 -29.36 36.76 -10.67
N PHE A 400 -29.80 35.68 -10.03
CA PHE A 400 -29.24 35.20 -8.78
C PHE A 400 -28.27 34.04 -9.00
N LYS A 401 -27.36 33.89 -8.04
CA LYS A 401 -26.42 32.79 -7.90
C LYS A 401 -26.47 32.25 -6.49
N GLN A 402 -26.24 30.96 -6.33
CA GLN A 402 -26.18 30.34 -5.02
C GLN A 402 -24.93 29.48 -4.93
N GLU A 403 -24.28 29.50 -3.77
CA GLU A 403 -23.16 28.60 -3.50
C GLU A 403 -23.74 27.19 -3.33
N ARG A 404 -23.28 26.25 -4.15
CA ARG A 404 -23.72 24.86 -4.08
C ARG A 404 -23.07 24.20 -2.88
N ASP A 405 -23.89 23.77 -1.92
CA ASP A 405 -23.41 23.01 -0.77
C ASP A 405 -22.78 21.70 -1.24
N THR A 406 -21.48 21.55 -0.97
CA THR A 406 -20.73 20.35 -1.34
C THR A 406 -21.08 19.24 -0.35
N LYS A 407 -21.80 18.22 -0.82
CA LYS A 407 -22.21 17.02 -0.05
C LYS A 407 -21.06 16.10 0.39
N PHE A 408 -19.81 16.59 0.40
CA PHE A 408 -18.64 15.77 0.68
C PHE A 408 -18.52 15.37 2.17
N ARG A 409 -19.31 15.98 3.07
CA ARG A 409 -19.28 15.70 4.52
C ARG A 409 -20.03 14.44 4.95
N ASP A 410 -20.61 13.68 4.02
CA ASP A 410 -21.48 12.56 4.33
C ASP A 410 -20.87 11.21 3.90
N THR A 411 -19.62 10.97 4.32
CA THR A 411 -18.89 9.73 4.05
C THR A 411 -18.50 9.04 5.34
N VAL A 412 -18.69 7.72 5.39
CA VAL A 412 -18.21 6.84 6.45
C VAL A 412 -17.31 5.74 5.87
N VAL A 413 -16.23 5.45 6.58
CA VAL A 413 -15.26 4.40 6.23
C VAL A 413 -15.17 3.39 7.38
N THR A 414 -15.49 2.13 7.11
CA THR A 414 -15.27 1.03 8.06
C THR A 414 -14.02 0.25 7.67
N LEU A 415 -13.03 0.20 8.55
CA LEU A 415 -11.84 -0.63 8.42
C LEU A 415 -12.08 -1.97 9.12
N VAL A 416 -11.86 -3.08 8.43
CA VAL A 416 -12.00 -4.45 8.97
C VAL A 416 -10.63 -5.10 8.98
N LEU A 417 -10.12 -5.39 10.16
CA LEU A 417 -8.76 -5.88 10.37
C LEU A 417 -8.76 -7.38 10.68
N ASP A 418 -7.96 -8.12 9.92
CA ASP A 418 -7.72 -9.54 10.19
C ASP A 418 -6.83 -9.69 11.43
N ASN A 419 -7.36 -10.39 12.43
CA ASN A 419 -6.63 -10.78 13.63
C ASN A 419 -6.33 -12.29 13.62
N SER A 420 -6.06 -12.87 12.45
CA SER A 420 -5.59 -14.25 12.27
C SER A 420 -4.17 -14.49 12.79
N GLY A 421 -3.83 -15.76 12.99
CA GLY A 421 -2.53 -16.21 13.46
C GLY A 421 -1.41 -16.04 12.44
N SER A 422 -1.73 -15.98 11.15
CA SER A 422 -0.78 -15.63 10.09
C SER A 422 -0.36 -14.16 10.17
N MET A 423 -1.20 -13.29 10.74
CA MET A 423 -0.88 -11.89 10.96
C MET A 423 0.16 -11.66 12.08
N ARG A 424 0.59 -12.69 12.81
CA ARG A 424 1.50 -12.55 13.96
C ARG A 424 2.82 -11.85 13.59
N GLY A 425 3.30 -11.01 14.51
CA GLY A 425 4.58 -10.32 14.37
C GLY A 425 4.46 -9.05 13.54
N ARG A 426 5.19 -8.98 12.42
CA ARG A 426 5.23 -7.77 11.58
C ARG A 426 3.88 -7.44 10.92
N PRO A 427 3.12 -8.38 10.32
CA PRO A 427 1.89 -8.05 9.60
C PRO A 427 0.84 -7.34 10.46
N ILE A 428 0.56 -7.82 11.67
CA ILE A 428 -0.40 -7.18 12.59
C ILE A 428 0.07 -5.79 13.02
N THR A 429 1.39 -5.61 13.19
CA THR A 429 1.98 -4.30 13.51
C THR A 429 1.77 -3.32 12.35
N VAL A 430 1.97 -3.78 11.12
CA VAL A 430 1.69 -2.99 9.90
C VAL A 430 0.20 -2.67 9.81
N ALA A 431 -0.69 -3.65 10.00
CA ALA A 431 -2.14 -3.43 9.95
C ALA A 431 -2.63 -2.43 11.01
N ALA A 432 -2.17 -2.56 12.26
CA ALA A 432 -2.47 -1.63 13.35
C ALA A 432 -1.99 -0.21 13.06
N THR A 433 -0.77 -0.11 12.53
CA THR A 433 -0.16 1.15 12.11
C THR A 433 -0.95 1.79 10.97
N CYS A 434 -1.34 1.00 9.96
CA CYS A 434 -2.18 1.45 8.87
C CYS A 434 -3.49 2.00 9.40
N ALA A 435 -4.23 1.21 10.18
CA ALA A 435 -5.52 1.62 10.76
C ALA A 435 -5.43 2.94 11.55
N ASP A 436 -4.38 3.12 12.37
CA ASP A 436 -4.16 4.38 13.10
C ASP A 436 -3.95 5.55 12.14
N ILE A 437 -3.07 5.38 11.15
CA ILE A 437 -2.76 6.41 10.15
C ILE A 437 -4.02 6.81 9.36
N LEU A 438 -4.83 5.83 8.94
CA LEU A 438 -6.05 6.08 8.18
C LEU A 438 -7.10 6.80 9.00
N ALA A 439 -7.42 6.27 10.17
CA ALA A 439 -8.43 6.84 11.04
C ALA A 439 -8.07 8.28 11.41
N ARG A 440 -6.81 8.52 11.80
CA ARG A 440 -6.32 9.87 12.12
C ARG A 440 -6.36 10.82 10.93
N THR A 441 -6.09 10.33 9.72
CA THR A 441 -6.04 11.16 8.51
C THR A 441 -7.44 11.49 7.99
N LEU A 442 -8.34 10.51 7.95
CA LEU A 442 -9.71 10.64 7.48
C LEU A 442 -10.56 11.48 8.43
N GLU A 443 -10.43 11.29 9.75
CA GLU A 443 -11.17 12.11 10.72
C GLU A 443 -10.74 13.58 10.68
N ARG A 444 -9.45 13.86 10.45
CA ARG A 444 -8.97 15.24 10.22
C ARG A 444 -9.60 15.89 9.00
N CYS A 445 -10.07 15.08 8.05
CA CYS A 445 -10.78 15.54 6.86
C CYS A 445 -12.31 15.53 7.03
N GLY A 446 -12.83 15.23 8.22
CA GLY A 446 -14.26 15.22 8.51
C GLY A 446 -15.00 13.96 8.06
N VAL A 447 -14.29 12.85 7.82
CA VAL A 447 -14.87 11.55 7.47
C VAL A 447 -15.02 10.70 8.73
N SER A 448 -16.20 10.12 8.96
CA SER A 448 -16.45 9.18 10.06
C SER A 448 -15.70 7.87 9.81
N VAL A 449 -14.99 7.35 10.81
CA VAL A 449 -14.21 6.10 10.66
C VAL A 449 -14.57 5.09 11.73
N GLU A 450 -14.91 3.86 11.33
CA GLU A 450 -15.06 2.72 12.21
C GLU A 450 -13.85 1.78 12.06
N ILE A 451 -13.37 1.19 13.15
CA ILE A 451 -12.28 0.20 13.15
C ILE A 451 -12.77 -1.06 13.85
N LEU A 452 -12.84 -2.13 13.08
CA LEU A 452 -13.32 -3.44 13.47
C LEU A 452 -12.18 -4.47 13.32
N GLY A 453 -12.17 -5.47 14.18
CA GLY A 453 -11.29 -6.63 14.10
C GLY A 453 -12.09 -7.92 14.06
N PHE A 454 -11.53 -8.98 13.51
CA PHE A 454 -12.17 -10.29 13.54
C PHE A 454 -11.15 -11.41 13.70
N THR A 455 -11.54 -12.43 14.45
CA THR A 455 -10.81 -13.67 14.65
C THR A 455 -11.79 -14.73 15.18
N THR A 456 -11.30 -15.90 15.58
CA THR A 456 -12.09 -16.92 16.28
C THR A 456 -11.83 -16.87 17.79
N ARG A 457 -12.75 -17.40 18.60
CA ARG A 457 -12.56 -17.49 20.06
C ARG A 457 -11.49 -18.51 20.43
N ALA A 458 -11.44 -19.63 19.70
CA ALA A 458 -10.58 -20.76 19.96
C ALA A 458 -9.88 -21.28 18.69
N TRP A 459 -8.76 -21.95 18.89
CA TRP A 459 -8.07 -22.69 17.83
C TRP A 459 -8.74 -24.03 17.59
N LYS A 460 -8.85 -24.44 16.33
CA LYS A 460 -9.35 -25.75 15.90
C LYS A 460 -10.78 -26.02 16.36
N GLY A 461 -11.61 -24.98 16.35
CA GLY A 461 -12.99 -25.04 16.80
C GLY A 461 -13.14 -24.76 18.30
N GLY A 462 -14.27 -24.15 18.65
CA GLY A 462 -14.63 -23.83 20.02
C GLY A 462 -15.82 -24.65 20.51
N GLN A 463 -16.71 -24.00 21.22
CA GLN A 463 -17.92 -24.60 21.78
C GLN A 463 -18.88 -25.08 20.69
N ALA A 464 -18.89 -24.44 19.51
CA ALA A 464 -19.64 -24.91 18.35
C ALA A 464 -19.22 -26.33 17.93
N ARG A 465 -17.90 -26.61 17.87
CA ARG A 465 -17.37 -27.93 17.57
C ARG A 465 -17.72 -28.94 18.65
N GLU A 466 -17.57 -28.58 19.92
CA GLU A 466 -17.93 -29.46 21.04
C GLU A 466 -19.41 -29.83 21.03
N LYS A 467 -20.29 -28.86 20.76
CA LYS A 467 -21.73 -29.09 20.63
C LYS A 467 -22.02 -30.02 19.45
N TRP A 468 -21.38 -29.82 18.30
CA TRP A 468 -21.52 -30.71 17.15
C TRP A 468 -21.11 -32.16 17.46
N LEU A 469 -20.03 -32.34 18.22
CA LEU A 469 -19.61 -33.66 18.70
C LEU A 469 -20.63 -34.28 19.66
N LYS A 470 -21.19 -33.50 20.58
CA LYS A 470 -22.24 -33.93 21.52
C LYS A 470 -23.56 -34.29 20.81
N ASP A 471 -23.90 -33.57 19.74
CA ASP A 471 -25.11 -33.78 18.93
C ASP A 471 -24.99 -34.96 17.96
N GLY A 472 -23.94 -35.79 18.09
CA GLY A 472 -23.78 -37.02 17.31
C GLY A 472 -23.19 -36.81 15.90
N LYS A 473 -22.47 -35.70 15.68
CA LYS A 473 -21.81 -35.36 14.41
C LYS A 473 -22.75 -35.38 13.20
N PRO A 474 -23.83 -34.56 13.18
CA PRO A 474 -24.68 -34.46 12.01
C PRO A 474 -23.85 -34.12 10.75
N PRO A 475 -24.15 -34.75 9.59
CA PRO A 475 -23.41 -34.52 8.36
C PRO A 475 -23.59 -33.09 7.87
N THR A 476 -22.60 -32.58 7.12
CA THR A 476 -22.61 -31.22 6.54
C THR A 476 -22.97 -30.13 7.59
N PRO A 477 -22.20 -30.02 8.69
CA PRO A 477 -22.52 -29.06 9.74
C PRO A 477 -22.28 -27.61 9.32
N GLY A 478 -21.46 -27.38 8.28
CA GLY A 478 -21.02 -26.04 7.89
C GLY A 478 -19.96 -25.49 8.85
N ARG A 479 -20.01 -24.20 9.19
CA ARG A 479 -19.06 -23.58 10.13
C ARG A 479 -19.14 -24.21 11.52
N LEU A 480 -17.98 -24.52 12.10
CA LEU A 480 -17.82 -25.16 13.41
C LEU A 480 -16.98 -24.38 14.45
N ASN A 481 -16.50 -23.19 14.15
CA ASN A 481 -15.73 -22.39 15.10
C ASN A 481 -16.49 -21.15 15.54
N ASP A 482 -16.29 -20.74 16.79
CA ASP A 482 -16.95 -19.58 17.38
C ASP A 482 -16.26 -18.30 16.91
N LEU A 483 -17.04 -17.33 16.43
CA LEU A 483 -16.51 -16.05 15.96
C LEU A 483 -16.23 -15.09 17.13
N ARG A 484 -15.20 -14.28 16.97
CA ARG A 484 -14.91 -13.13 17.82
C ARG A 484 -14.77 -11.90 16.94
N HIS A 485 -15.77 -11.03 17.01
CA HIS A 485 -15.75 -9.72 16.40
C HIS A 485 -15.37 -8.67 17.43
N ILE A 486 -14.42 -7.81 17.10
CA ILE A 486 -13.82 -6.84 18.02
C ILE A 486 -14.14 -5.44 17.51
N ILE A 487 -14.68 -4.58 18.37
CA ILE A 487 -14.86 -3.17 18.07
C ILE A 487 -13.71 -2.41 18.73
N TYR A 488 -12.72 -2.00 17.93
CA TYR A 488 -11.64 -1.13 18.41
C TYR A 488 -12.13 0.32 18.53
N LYS A 489 -12.93 0.77 17.56
CA LYS A 489 -13.47 2.12 17.49
C LYS A 489 -14.79 2.13 16.71
N SER A 490 -15.88 2.57 17.34
CA SER A 490 -17.13 2.86 16.65
C SER A 490 -17.02 4.12 15.79
N ALA A 491 -17.83 4.22 14.72
CA ALA A 491 -17.85 5.39 13.83
C ALA A 491 -18.05 6.73 14.57
N ASP A 492 -18.90 6.74 15.60
CA ASP A 492 -19.24 7.94 16.37
C ASP A 492 -18.24 8.28 17.48
N THR A 493 -17.34 7.35 17.81
CA THR A 493 -16.33 7.56 18.85
C THR A 493 -15.14 8.30 18.26
N PRO A 494 -14.75 9.49 18.73
CA PRO A 494 -13.57 10.19 18.21
C PRO A 494 -12.29 9.38 18.39
N TRP A 495 -11.36 9.43 17.43
CA TRP A 495 -10.09 8.68 17.49
C TRP A 495 -9.33 8.86 18.80
N ARG A 496 -9.34 10.07 19.38
CA ARG A 496 -8.63 10.37 20.64
C ARG A 496 -9.06 9.46 21.80
N ARG A 497 -10.34 9.06 21.85
CA ARG A 497 -10.88 8.19 22.91
C ARG A 497 -10.56 6.72 22.66
N ALA A 498 -10.62 6.30 21.40
CA ALA A 498 -10.36 4.91 21.00
C ALA A 498 -8.87 4.60 20.76
N ARG A 499 -7.97 5.58 20.91
CA ARG A 499 -6.54 5.44 20.60
C ARG A 499 -5.88 4.27 21.32
N ARG A 500 -6.19 4.08 22.61
CA ARG A 500 -5.65 3.00 23.44
C ARG A 500 -6.08 1.61 22.95
N ASN A 501 -7.30 1.50 22.45
CA ASN A 501 -7.93 0.24 22.03
C ASN A 501 -7.14 -0.43 20.90
N LEU A 502 -6.51 0.35 20.02
CA LEU A 502 -5.66 -0.19 18.94
C LEU A 502 -4.46 -0.99 19.47
N GLY A 503 -4.00 -0.71 20.71
CA GLY A 503 -2.94 -1.47 21.37
C GLY A 503 -3.29 -2.95 21.55
N LEU A 504 -4.58 -3.28 21.70
CA LEU A 504 -5.03 -4.66 21.88
C LEU A 504 -4.57 -5.60 20.74
N MET A 505 -4.35 -5.11 19.51
CA MET A 505 -3.80 -5.91 18.42
C MET A 505 -2.43 -6.52 18.71
N MET A 506 -1.66 -5.90 19.62
CA MET A 506 -0.33 -6.36 20.02
C MET A 506 -0.39 -7.40 21.15
N ARG A 507 -1.59 -7.72 21.66
CA ARG A 507 -1.76 -8.64 22.78
C ARG A 507 -1.48 -10.08 22.36
N GLU A 508 -0.70 -10.77 23.18
CA GLU A 508 -0.47 -12.20 23.00
C GLU A 508 -1.76 -13.02 23.15
N GLY A 509 -1.91 -14.07 22.35
CA GLY A 509 -3.06 -14.97 22.41
C GLY A 509 -4.36 -14.42 21.81
N LEU A 510 -4.37 -13.17 21.33
CA LEU A 510 -5.51 -12.63 20.58
C LEU A 510 -5.69 -13.36 19.24
N LEU A 511 -4.58 -13.51 18.51
CA LEU A 511 -4.56 -13.92 17.11
C LEU A 511 -4.81 -15.43 16.90
N LYS A 512 -5.90 -15.79 16.22
CA LYS A 512 -6.37 -17.18 16.00
C LYS A 512 -6.70 -17.54 14.55
N GLU A 513 -7.83 -18.15 14.26
CA GLU A 513 -8.26 -18.50 12.89
C GLU A 513 -9.14 -17.38 12.33
N ASN A 514 -9.45 -17.44 11.03
CA ASN A 514 -10.21 -16.39 10.34
C ASN A 514 -11.33 -16.96 9.45
N ILE A 515 -12.48 -16.27 9.46
CA ILE A 515 -13.66 -16.56 8.65
C ILE A 515 -14.13 -15.25 8.02
N ASP A 516 -13.38 -14.80 7.04
CA ASP A 516 -13.46 -13.48 6.41
C ASP A 516 -14.84 -13.17 5.83
N GLY A 517 -15.50 -14.16 5.22
CA GLY A 517 -16.83 -13.98 4.64
C GLY A 517 -17.88 -13.55 5.67
N GLU A 518 -17.86 -14.14 6.88
CA GLU A 518 -18.78 -13.71 7.95
C GLU A 518 -18.37 -12.36 8.55
N ALA A 519 -17.07 -12.08 8.63
CA ALA A 519 -16.57 -10.79 9.08
C ALA A 519 -16.96 -9.63 8.14
N LEU A 520 -16.86 -9.84 6.83
CA LEU A 520 -17.32 -8.87 5.81
C LEU A 520 -18.82 -8.63 5.90
N LEU A 521 -19.63 -9.68 6.06
CA LEU A 521 -21.08 -9.54 6.22
C LEU A 521 -21.43 -8.77 7.49
N TRP A 522 -20.76 -9.07 8.61
CA TRP A 522 -20.96 -8.36 9.87
C TRP A 522 -20.61 -6.87 9.73
N ALA A 523 -19.44 -6.55 9.18
CA ALA A 523 -19.03 -5.17 8.97
C ALA A 523 -19.94 -4.43 7.97
N HIS A 524 -20.36 -5.10 6.90
CA HIS A 524 -21.31 -4.56 5.92
C HIS A 524 -22.66 -4.23 6.56
N GLN A 525 -23.23 -5.11 7.37
CA GLN A 525 -24.51 -4.89 8.04
C GLN A 525 -24.46 -3.69 9.00
N ARG A 526 -23.34 -3.51 9.70
CA ARG A 526 -23.11 -2.31 10.53
C ARG A 526 -23.03 -1.05 9.67
N LEU A 527 -22.28 -1.12 8.59
CA LEU A 527 -22.05 0.01 7.69
C LEU A 527 -23.31 0.43 6.93
N ILE A 528 -24.14 -0.51 6.45
CA ILE A 528 -25.35 -0.19 5.69
C ILE A 528 -26.41 0.51 6.55
N ALA A 529 -26.43 0.24 7.86
CA ALA A 529 -27.33 0.88 8.82
C ALA A 529 -26.97 2.35 9.11
N ARG A 530 -25.78 2.80 8.68
CA ARG A 530 -25.31 4.18 8.90
C ARG A 530 -26.10 5.21 8.05
N PRO A 531 -26.39 6.39 8.61
CA PRO A 531 -27.11 7.45 7.91
C PRO A 531 -26.31 8.04 6.74
N GLU A 532 -24.97 7.97 6.78
CA GLU A 532 -24.10 8.60 5.78
C GLU A 532 -24.36 8.08 4.36
N GLN A 533 -24.49 8.96 3.37
CA GLN A 533 -24.77 8.60 1.98
C GLN A 533 -23.69 7.71 1.37
N ARG A 534 -22.43 8.08 1.54
CA ARG A 534 -21.30 7.35 0.96
C ARG A 534 -20.70 6.41 2.00
N LYS A 535 -20.62 5.13 1.65
CA LYS A 535 -20.21 4.05 2.54
C LYS A 535 -19.05 3.27 1.92
N ILE A 536 -17.90 3.28 2.58
CA ILE A 536 -16.70 2.57 2.13
C ILE A 536 -16.35 1.49 3.16
N LEU A 537 -16.21 0.25 2.69
CA LEU A 537 -15.75 -0.89 3.49
C LEU A 537 -14.35 -1.28 3.02
N MET A 538 -13.39 -1.26 3.93
CA MET A 538 -11.99 -1.57 3.64
C MET A 538 -11.52 -2.75 4.47
N MET A 539 -11.24 -3.87 3.80
CA MET A 539 -10.66 -5.06 4.40
C MET A 539 -9.13 -4.93 4.47
N ILE A 540 -8.52 -5.31 5.59
CA ILE A 540 -7.07 -5.42 5.75
C ILE A 540 -6.76 -6.83 6.23
N SER A 541 -6.20 -7.66 5.34
CA SER A 541 -5.94 -9.09 5.60
C SER A 541 -4.65 -9.54 4.93
N ASP A 542 -4.08 -10.63 5.42
CA ASP A 542 -2.93 -11.33 4.84
C ASP A 542 -3.32 -12.52 3.96
N GLY A 543 -4.60 -12.74 3.62
CA GLY A 543 -4.92 -13.63 2.50
C GLY A 543 -6.24 -14.37 2.56
N ALA A 544 -6.16 -15.70 2.66
CA ALA A 544 -7.28 -16.61 2.46
C ALA A 544 -7.93 -16.99 3.80
N PRO A 545 -9.23 -17.31 3.83
CA PRO A 545 -9.91 -17.73 5.04
C PRO A 545 -9.49 -19.14 5.44
N VAL A 546 -9.04 -19.33 6.69
CA VAL A 546 -8.58 -20.61 7.23
C VAL A 546 -9.19 -20.85 8.60
N ASP A 547 -10.01 -21.91 8.69
CA ASP A 547 -10.48 -22.51 9.94
C ASP A 547 -10.43 -24.04 9.82
N ASP A 548 -9.49 -24.66 10.53
CA ASP A 548 -9.20 -26.10 10.47
C ASP A 548 -10.44 -26.94 10.79
N SER A 549 -11.23 -26.52 11.79
CA SER A 549 -12.40 -27.28 12.23
C SER A 549 -13.46 -27.33 11.15
N THR A 550 -13.78 -26.18 10.55
CA THR A 550 -14.75 -26.08 9.46
C THR A 550 -14.25 -26.78 8.21
N LEU A 551 -12.98 -26.59 7.83
CA LEU A 551 -12.42 -27.22 6.62
C LEU A 551 -12.26 -28.74 6.73
N SER A 552 -12.11 -29.29 7.95
CA SER A 552 -11.97 -30.74 8.14
C SER A 552 -13.25 -31.56 7.87
N VAL A 553 -14.41 -30.91 7.86
CA VAL A 553 -15.74 -31.58 7.73
C VAL A 553 -16.55 -31.08 6.54
N ASN A 554 -15.99 -30.17 5.74
CA ASN A 554 -16.58 -29.61 4.54
C ASN A 554 -15.57 -29.71 3.37
N PRO A 555 -15.97 -29.41 2.12
CA PRO A 555 -15.02 -29.33 1.01
C PRO A 555 -13.89 -28.31 1.27
N GLY A 556 -12.70 -28.56 0.75
CA GLY A 556 -11.52 -27.71 1.01
C GLY A 556 -11.64 -26.25 0.56
N ASN A 557 -12.55 -25.95 -0.36
CA ASN A 557 -12.85 -24.60 -0.84
C ASN A 557 -14.10 -23.98 -0.20
N TYR A 558 -14.63 -24.56 0.88
CA TYR A 558 -15.91 -24.15 1.48
C TYR A 558 -15.91 -22.69 1.96
N LEU A 559 -14.86 -22.28 2.70
CA LEU A 559 -14.71 -20.90 3.18
C LEU A 559 -14.36 -19.92 2.06
N GLU A 560 -13.53 -20.35 1.10
CA GLU A 560 -13.18 -19.54 -0.05
C GLU A 560 -14.40 -19.24 -0.93
N ARG A 561 -15.23 -20.26 -1.20
CA ARG A 561 -16.50 -20.10 -1.93
C ARG A 561 -17.43 -19.11 -1.22
N HIS A 562 -17.51 -19.19 0.11
CA HIS A 562 -18.27 -18.25 0.90
C HIS A 562 -17.74 -16.82 0.77
N LEU A 563 -16.43 -16.62 0.94
CA LEU A 563 -15.80 -15.31 0.80
C LEU A 563 -16.04 -14.69 -0.59
N ARG A 564 -15.81 -15.45 -1.66
CA ARG A 564 -16.03 -14.97 -3.04
C ARG A 564 -17.47 -14.51 -3.28
N ALA A 565 -18.43 -15.28 -2.80
CA ALA A 565 -19.84 -14.92 -2.97
C ALA A 565 -20.25 -13.69 -2.15
N VAL A 566 -19.70 -13.52 -0.94
CA VAL A 566 -19.91 -12.31 -0.14
C VAL A 566 -19.33 -11.08 -0.85
N ILE A 567 -18.10 -11.19 -1.36
CA ILE A 567 -17.46 -10.11 -2.11
C ILE A 567 -18.28 -9.76 -3.35
N GLU A 568 -18.65 -10.75 -4.16
CA GLU A 568 -19.48 -10.53 -5.36
C GLU A 568 -20.80 -9.86 -5.02
N LEU A 569 -21.46 -10.27 -3.93
CA LEU A 569 -22.71 -9.66 -3.51
C LEU A 569 -22.53 -8.20 -3.09
N ILE A 570 -21.48 -7.88 -2.33
CA ILE A 570 -21.19 -6.51 -1.90
C ILE A 570 -20.83 -5.65 -3.13
N GLU A 571 -20.00 -6.14 -4.04
CA GLU A 571 -19.56 -5.38 -5.22
C GLU A 571 -20.67 -5.16 -6.26
N THR A 572 -21.65 -6.08 -6.37
CA THR A 572 -22.66 -6.04 -7.44
C THR A 572 -24.05 -5.61 -6.98
N ARG A 573 -24.43 -5.87 -5.72
CA ARG A 573 -25.81 -5.67 -5.23
C ARG A 573 -25.92 -4.71 -4.04
N SER A 574 -24.81 -4.15 -3.56
CA SER A 574 -24.79 -3.21 -2.44
C SER A 574 -24.27 -1.84 -2.86
N PRO A 575 -24.79 -0.75 -2.27
CA PRO A 575 -24.26 0.60 -2.49
C PRO A 575 -22.92 0.86 -1.76
N VAL A 576 -22.45 -0.11 -0.97
CA VAL A 576 -21.18 -0.03 -0.24
C VAL A 576 -20.02 -0.28 -1.18
N GLU A 577 -19.05 0.62 -1.13
CA GLU A 577 -17.80 0.50 -1.87
C GLU A 577 -16.81 -0.40 -1.12
N LEU A 578 -16.55 -1.60 -1.66
CA LEU A 578 -15.58 -2.53 -1.10
C LEU A 578 -14.16 -2.32 -1.65
N LEU A 579 -13.16 -2.36 -0.77
CA LEU A 579 -11.73 -2.36 -1.06
C LEU A 579 -10.98 -3.31 -0.12
N ALA A 580 -9.79 -3.75 -0.56
CA ALA A 580 -8.90 -4.55 0.27
C ALA A 580 -7.45 -4.04 0.26
N ILE A 581 -6.78 -4.19 1.40
CA ILE A 581 -5.34 -4.01 1.57
C ILE A 581 -4.76 -5.36 1.99
N GLY A 582 -3.97 -5.96 1.10
CA GLY A 582 -3.22 -7.18 1.36
C GLY A 582 -1.94 -6.86 2.12
N ILE A 583 -1.76 -7.41 3.32
CA ILE A 583 -0.51 -7.26 4.08
C ILE A 583 0.43 -8.42 3.76
N GLY A 584 1.48 -8.13 3.00
CA GLY A 584 2.48 -9.12 2.56
C GLY A 584 1.95 -10.18 1.60
N HIS A 585 0.69 -10.10 1.18
CA HIS A 585 0.03 -11.10 0.35
C HIS A 585 -0.89 -10.46 -0.68
N ASP A 586 -0.98 -11.07 -1.85
CA ASP A 586 -1.85 -10.61 -2.91
C ASP A 586 -3.32 -11.02 -2.66
N VAL A 587 -4.16 -9.99 -2.46
CA VAL A 587 -5.60 -10.12 -2.26
C VAL A 587 -6.41 -9.76 -3.51
N THR A 588 -5.76 -9.37 -4.62
CA THR A 588 -6.42 -9.05 -5.90
C THR A 588 -7.16 -10.26 -6.50
N ARG A 589 -6.76 -11.47 -6.12
CA ARG A 589 -7.46 -12.73 -6.46
C ARG A 589 -8.91 -12.80 -5.95
N TYR A 590 -9.26 -11.99 -4.95
CA TYR A 590 -10.59 -11.96 -4.34
C TYR A 590 -11.30 -10.64 -4.59
N TYR A 591 -10.61 -9.52 -4.41
CA TYR A 591 -11.21 -8.19 -4.45
C TYR A 591 -10.84 -7.44 -5.72
N ARG A 592 -11.82 -6.85 -6.39
CA ARG A 592 -11.58 -6.09 -7.62
C ARG A 592 -10.74 -4.83 -7.39
N ARG A 593 -10.94 -4.18 -6.23
CA ARG A 593 -10.19 -2.99 -5.79
C ARG A 593 -9.30 -3.37 -4.62
N ALA A 594 -8.09 -3.81 -4.94
CA ALA A 594 -7.12 -4.27 -3.96
C ALA A 594 -5.76 -3.58 -4.13
N VAL A 595 -5.04 -3.48 -3.02
CA VAL A 595 -3.66 -2.99 -2.96
C VAL A 595 -2.88 -3.91 -2.05
N THR A 596 -1.68 -4.30 -2.45
CA THR A 596 -0.77 -5.08 -1.60
C THR A 596 0.30 -4.15 -1.04
N ILE A 597 0.55 -4.22 0.26
CA ILE A 597 1.64 -3.50 0.94
C ILE A 597 2.46 -4.47 1.79
N VAL A 598 3.77 -4.28 1.79
CA VAL A 598 4.69 -5.04 2.65
C VAL A 598 4.98 -4.25 3.93
N ASP A 599 4.98 -2.92 3.84
CA ASP A 599 5.25 -2.01 4.97
C ASP A 599 4.25 -0.86 5.06
N ALA A 600 4.07 -0.32 6.26
CA ALA A 600 3.26 0.86 6.53
C ALA A 600 3.80 2.13 5.85
N GLU A 601 5.07 2.16 5.44
CA GLU A 601 5.61 3.24 4.62
C GLU A 601 5.03 3.24 3.19
N GLU A 602 4.81 2.06 2.62
CA GLU A 602 4.25 1.89 1.27
C GLU A 602 2.80 2.29 1.22
N LEU A 603 2.09 2.19 2.36
CA LEU A 603 0.74 2.72 2.53
C LEU A 603 0.65 4.15 2.00
N ALA A 604 1.66 5.00 2.24
CA ALA A 604 1.61 6.37 1.77
C ALA A 604 1.62 6.51 0.25
N GLY A 605 2.42 5.71 -0.44
CA GLY A 605 2.47 5.68 -1.90
C GLY A 605 1.19 5.08 -2.46
N ALA A 606 0.87 3.86 -2.03
CA ALA A 606 -0.23 3.08 -2.54
C ALA A 606 -1.60 3.72 -2.27
N MET A 607 -1.77 4.35 -1.10
CA MET A 607 -2.98 5.10 -0.80
C MET A 607 -3.08 6.44 -1.48
N THR A 608 -1.95 7.09 -1.82
CA THR A 608 -2.05 8.38 -2.53
C THR A 608 -2.74 8.19 -3.87
N GLU A 609 -2.56 7.07 -4.55
CA GLU A 609 -3.21 6.79 -5.84
C GLU A 609 -4.60 6.18 -5.67
N GLN A 610 -4.74 5.18 -4.78
CA GLN A 610 -5.99 4.43 -4.60
C GLN A 610 -7.00 5.13 -3.68
N LEU A 611 -6.60 5.79 -2.58
CA LEU A 611 -7.53 6.65 -1.84
C LEU A 611 -7.88 7.91 -2.63
N ALA A 612 -6.95 8.47 -3.42
CA ALA A 612 -7.28 9.65 -4.23
C ALA A 612 -8.17 9.32 -5.43
N SER A 613 -8.10 8.10 -5.97
CA SER A 613 -9.09 7.60 -6.94
C SER A 613 -10.40 7.25 -6.27
N LEU A 614 -10.38 6.68 -5.04
CA LEU A 614 -11.57 6.48 -4.22
C LEU A 614 -12.33 7.78 -4.00
N PHE A 615 -11.68 8.84 -3.53
CA PHE A 615 -12.37 10.11 -3.33
C PHE A 615 -12.57 10.90 -4.64
N GLY A 616 -11.90 10.51 -5.73
CA GLY A 616 -12.14 10.95 -7.11
C GLY A 616 -13.57 10.64 -7.57
N GLU A 617 -14.19 11.52 -8.36
CA GLU A 617 -15.53 11.28 -8.89
C GLU A 617 -15.56 10.04 -9.80
N GLU A 618 -16.48 9.11 -9.55
CA GLU A 618 -17.13 8.32 -10.62
C GLU A 618 -18.23 9.17 -11.29
N SER A 619 -17.88 10.34 -11.82
CA SER A 619 -18.75 11.01 -12.77
C SER A 619 -18.50 10.35 -14.13
N VAL A 620 -19.43 9.49 -14.58
CA VAL A 620 -19.76 9.19 -16.01
C VAL A 620 -20.63 7.92 -16.20
N ARG A 621 -20.79 7.02 -15.20
CA ARG A 621 -21.54 5.76 -15.45
C ARG A 621 -23.06 5.83 -15.30
N GLU A 622 -23.63 6.76 -14.53
CA GLU A 622 -25.09 6.83 -14.35
C GLU A 622 -25.84 7.63 -15.44
N THR A 623 -25.17 8.54 -16.16
CA THR A 623 -25.87 9.39 -17.15
C THR A 623 -26.17 8.72 -18.50
N ARG A 624 -25.58 7.54 -18.79
CA ARG A 624 -25.79 6.84 -20.08
C ARG A 624 -26.94 5.82 -20.09
N ARG A 625 -27.59 5.54 -18.94
CA ARG A 625 -28.72 4.58 -18.87
C ARG A 625 -30.12 5.21 -18.81
N GLY A 626 -30.24 6.53 -18.67
CA GLY A 626 -31.53 7.22 -18.54
C GLY A 626 -32.11 7.84 -19.83
N GLY A 627 -31.33 7.96 -20.90
CA GLY A 627 -31.70 8.80 -22.05
C GLY A 627 -32.07 8.04 -23.32
N LEU A 628 -32.95 7.02 -23.27
CA LEU A 628 -33.50 6.38 -24.48
C LEU A 628 -34.83 5.68 -24.17
N ARG A 629 -35.88 6.46 -23.88
CA ARG A 629 -37.27 5.99 -24.04
C ARG A 629 -38.20 7.09 -24.57
N ARG A 630 -38.65 6.84 -25.81
CA ARG A 630 -39.94 7.19 -26.44
C ARG A 630 -40.18 8.65 -26.84
N ALA A 631 -39.86 8.95 -28.11
CA ALA A 631 -40.81 9.64 -28.98
C ALA A 631 -41.65 8.55 -29.68
N GLY A 632 -42.96 8.61 -29.48
CA GLY A 632 -43.99 7.75 -30.03
C GLY A 632 -45.33 8.32 -29.64
#